data_AF-A0A8B6FKF9-F1
#
_entry.id   AF-A0A8B6FKF9-F1
#
_cell.length_a   1.000
_cell.length_b   1.000
_cell.length_c   1.000
_cell.angle_alpha   90.00
_cell.angle_beta   90.00
_cell.angle_gamma   90.00
#
_symmetry.space_group_name_H-M   'P 1'
#
loop_
_entity.id
_entity.type
_entity.pdbx_description
1 polymer ?
#
loop_
_entity_poly.entity_id
_entity_poly.type
_entity_poly.pdbx_seq_one_letter_code
_entity_poly.pdbx_strand_id
1 'polypeptide(L)'
;MVVQPIKTRLSCCDFTRLKNPKAGKGQAYIPTDYEHIANIVTHGMMIIPSMFGTWWMVGLAKTKLQTFIACIFGFALISLFTTSSLFHLFAFMGEC
;
A
#
# COMPACT_ATOMS: atom_id res chain seq x y z
N MET A 1 35.71 -12.92 -24.11
CA MET A 1 35.86 -13.16 -22.66
C MET A 1 34.52 -12.85 -22.01
N VAL A 2 33.72 -13.89 -21.75
CA VAL A 2 32.34 -13.77 -21.23
C VAL A 2 32.43 -13.62 -19.72
N VAL A 3 32.15 -12.42 -19.21
CA VAL A 3 31.94 -12.22 -17.77
C VAL A 3 30.56 -12.80 -17.45
N GLN A 4 30.55 -14.05 -16.96
CA GLN A 4 29.37 -14.64 -16.33
C GLN A 4 29.08 -13.84 -15.05
N PRO A 5 27.92 -13.19 -14.90
CA PRO A 5 27.61 -12.51 -13.66
C PRO A 5 27.46 -13.57 -12.56
N ILE A 6 28.25 -13.39 -11.49
CA ILE A 6 28.18 -14.18 -10.27
C ILE A 6 26.73 -14.14 -9.78
N LYS A 7 26.00 -15.25 -9.99
CA LYS A 7 24.66 -15.43 -9.42
C LYS A 7 24.84 -15.62 -7.92
N THR A 8 24.87 -14.49 -7.20
CA THR A 8 25.02 -14.45 -5.75
C THR A 8 24.00 -15.37 -5.13
N ARG A 9 24.49 -16.46 -4.55
CA ARG A 9 23.71 -17.54 -3.95
C ARG A 9 23.21 -17.10 -2.56
N LEU A 10 22.36 -16.07 -2.52
CA LEU A 10 21.58 -15.62 -1.38
C LEU A 10 20.15 -15.50 -1.93
N SER A 11 19.10 -16.07 -1.36
CA SER A 11 18.81 -16.38 0.03
C SER A 11 17.56 -17.27 0.01
N CYS A 12 17.24 -17.97 1.09
CA CYS A 12 16.07 -18.86 1.28
C CYS A 12 14.69 -18.23 0.93
N CYS A 13 14.66 -16.93 0.63
CA CYS A 13 13.49 -16.15 0.29
C CYS A 13 13.63 -15.54 -1.11
N ASP A 14 13.63 -16.37 -2.14
CA ASP A 14 13.58 -15.88 -3.53
C ASP A 14 12.16 -15.42 -3.88
N PHE A 15 11.87 -14.16 -3.57
CA PHE A 15 10.59 -13.50 -3.89
C PHE A 15 10.50 -13.04 -5.34
N THR A 16 11.44 -13.39 -6.23
CA THR A 16 11.36 -12.99 -7.65
C THR A 16 10.11 -13.53 -8.34
N ARG A 17 9.55 -14.66 -7.85
CA ARG A 17 8.26 -15.19 -8.30
C ARG A 17 7.05 -14.35 -7.88
N LEU A 18 7.18 -13.47 -6.89
CA LEU A 18 6.09 -12.63 -6.35
C LEU A 18 6.10 -11.20 -6.90
N LYS A 19 7.04 -10.88 -7.80
CA LYS A 19 7.19 -9.53 -8.36
C LYS A 19 7.08 -9.58 -9.88
N ASN A 20 6.49 -8.56 -10.45
CA ASN A 20 6.49 -8.42 -11.90
C ASN A 20 7.91 -8.17 -12.44
N PRO A 21 8.29 -8.69 -13.63
CA PRO A 21 9.47 -8.23 -14.34
C PRO A 21 9.48 -6.71 -14.49
N LYS A 22 10.68 -6.11 -14.47
CA LYS A 22 10.83 -4.67 -14.72
C LYS A 22 10.27 -4.32 -16.10
N ALA A 23 9.53 -3.23 -16.17
CA ALA A 23 9.03 -2.70 -17.43
C ALA A 23 10.18 -2.48 -18.43
N GLY A 24 9.94 -2.80 -19.70
CA GLY A 24 10.89 -2.52 -20.78
C GLY A 24 11.11 -1.02 -20.97
N LYS A 25 12.21 -0.62 -21.62
CA LYS A 25 12.48 0.80 -21.92
C LYS A 25 11.31 1.40 -22.72
N GLY A 26 10.70 2.45 -22.18
CA GLY A 26 9.59 3.17 -22.82
C GLY A 26 8.23 2.47 -22.73
N GLN A 27 8.12 1.38 -21.97
CA GLN A 27 6.85 0.69 -21.74
C GLN A 27 6.28 1.06 -20.37
N ALA A 28 4.95 1.10 -20.26
CA ALA A 28 4.29 1.28 -18.99
C ALA A 28 4.47 0.03 -18.11
N TYR A 29 4.51 0.25 -16.80
CA TYR A 29 4.49 -0.85 -15.84
C TYR A 29 3.11 -1.51 -15.85
N ILE A 30 3.06 -2.84 -16.01
CA ILE A 30 1.84 -3.62 -15.94
C ILE A 30 1.86 -4.38 -14.61
N PRO A 31 1.09 -3.95 -13.59
CA PRO A 31 1.01 -4.67 -12.33
C PRO A 31 0.39 -6.07 -12.53
N THR A 32 0.75 -7.01 -11.66
CA THR A 32 0.14 -8.35 -11.64
C THR A 32 -1.05 -8.41 -10.69
N ASP A 33 -1.93 -9.40 -10.84
CA ASP A 33 -3.06 -9.64 -9.92
C ASP A 33 -2.59 -9.76 -8.47
N TYR A 34 -1.46 -10.44 -8.24
CA TYR A 34 -0.87 -10.60 -6.91
C TYR A 34 -0.43 -9.27 -6.31
N GLU A 35 0.13 -8.36 -7.11
CA GLU A 35 0.52 -7.02 -6.66
C GLU A 35 -0.70 -6.16 -6.37
N HIS A 36 -1.77 -6.28 -7.16
CA HIS A 36 -3.05 -5.63 -6.89
C HIS A 36 -3.66 -6.10 -5.58
N ILE A 37 -3.75 -7.41 -5.35
CA ILE A 37 -4.29 -7.99 -4.12
C ILE A 37 -3.41 -7.62 -2.92
N ALA A 38 -2.09 -7.68 -3.04
CA ALA A 38 -1.18 -7.30 -1.97
C ALA A 38 -1.35 -5.82 -1.58
N ASN A 39 -1.52 -4.92 -2.56
CA ASN A 39 -1.77 -3.51 -2.29
C ASN A 39 -3.15 -3.30 -1.64
N ILE A 40 -4.21 -3.99 -2.10
CA ILE A 40 -5.54 -3.93 -1.44
C ILE A 40 -5.44 -4.36 0.03
N VAL A 41 -4.79 -5.48 0.29
CA VAL A 41 -4.70 -6.04 1.65
C VAL A 41 -3.87 -5.12 2.55
N THR A 42 -2.72 -4.66 2.08
CA THR A 42 -1.82 -3.81 2.88
C THR A 42 -2.40 -2.43 3.16
N HIS A 43 -3.03 -1.80 2.18
CA HIS A 43 -3.68 -0.50 2.36
C HIS A 43 -4.99 -0.61 3.14
N GLY A 44 -5.81 -1.63 2.88
CA GLY A 44 -7.06 -1.88 3.61
C GLY A 44 -6.81 -2.18 5.09
N MET A 45 -5.75 -2.94 5.41
CA MET A 45 -5.34 -3.20 6.79
C MET A 45 -5.03 -1.90 7.55
N MET A 46 -4.53 -0.85 6.88
CA MET A 46 -4.16 0.42 7.51
C MET A 46 -5.35 1.33 7.85
N ILE A 47 -6.57 0.98 7.39
CA ILE A 47 -7.79 1.70 7.77
C ILE A 47 -8.05 1.53 9.28
N ILE A 48 -7.95 0.30 9.80
CA ILE A 48 -8.20 -0.03 11.21
C ILE A 48 -7.28 0.75 12.18
N PRO A 49 -5.93 0.73 12.04
CA PRO A 49 -5.05 1.50 12.90
C PRO A 49 -5.24 3.00 12.71
N SER A 50 -5.67 3.48 11.53
CA SER A 50 -6.02 4.89 11.32
C SER A 50 -7.25 5.29 12.13
N MET A 51 -8.29 4.46 12.19
CA MET A 51 -9.45 4.68 13.05
C MET A 51 -9.07 4.68 14.53
N PHE A 52 -8.30 3.68 14.96
CA PHE A 52 -7.86 3.57 16.35
C PHE A 52 -6.97 4.74 16.77
N GLY A 53 -6.01 5.11 15.91
CA GLY A 53 -5.14 6.28 16.12
C GLY A 53 -5.93 7.57 16.21
N THR A 54 -6.96 7.75 15.37
CA THR A 54 -7.87 8.91 15.43
C THR A 54 -8.60 8.96 16.76
N TRP A 55 -9.21 7.84 17.16
CA TRP A 55 -9.92 7.74 18.44
C TRP A 55 -9.00 8.04 19.63
N TRP A 56 -7.79 7.49 19.60
CA TRP A 56 -6.77 7.73 20.62
C TRP A 56 -6.34 9.21 20.69
N MET A 57 -6.06 9.85 19.55
CA MET A 57 -5.69 11.27 19.50
C MET A 57 -6.80 12.18 20.00
N VAL A 58 -8.06 11.88 19.66
CA VAL A 58 -9.22 12.63 20.16
C VAL A 58 -9.35 12.47 21.67
N GLY A 59 -9.12 11.27 22.21
CA GLY A 59 -9.14 11.01 23.66
C GLY A 59 -8.02 11.72 24.44
N LEU A 60 -6.86 11.95 23.80
CA LEU A 60 -5.74 12.68 24.41
C LEU A 60 -5.83 14.21 24.27
N ALA A 61 -6.72 14.72 23.41
CA ALA A 61 -6.83 16.14 23.14
C ALA A 61 -7.33 16.91 24.37
N LYS A 62 -6.59 17.94 24.78
CA LYS A 62 -6.92 18.80 25.93
C LYS A 62 -7.65 20.08 25.54
N THR A 63 -7.54 20.48 24.27
CA THR A 63 -8.14 21.72 23.75
C THR A 63 -9.01 21.44 22.54
N LYS A 64 -10.01 22.30 22.30
CA LYS A 64 -10.89 22.20 21.12
C LYS A 64 -10.11 22.22 19.81
N LEU A 65 -9.02 23.00 19.75
CA LEU A 65 -8.14 23.05 18.57
C LEU A 65 -7.42 21.72 18.35
N GLN A 66 -6.91 21.08 19.42
CA GLN A 66 -6.28 19.77 19.31
C GLN A 66 -7.27 18.69 18.85
N THR A 67 -8.50 18.70 19.35
CA THR A 67 -9.55 17.80 18.88
C THR A 67 -9.87 18.04 17.41
N PHE A 68 -9.98 19.29 16.97
CA PHE A 68 -10.25 19.63 15.58
C PHE A 68 -9.12 19.15 14.64
N ILE A 69 -7.86 19.37 15.02
CA ILE A 69 -6.70 18.89 14.26
C ILE A 69 -6.67 17.35 14.22
N ALA A 70 -6.93 16.69 15.35
CA ALA A 70 -6.99 15.23 15.43
C ALA A 70 -8.07 14.65 14.50
N CYS A 71 -9.25 15.29 14.43
CA CYS A 71 -10.31 14.91 13.51
C CYS A 71 -9.87 15.07 12.05
N ILE A 72 -9.31 16.22 11.66
CA ILE A 72 -8.84 16.44 10.28
C ILE A 72 -7.80 15.38 9.88
N PHE A 73 -6.82 15.15 10.76
CA PHE A 73 -5.75 14.19 10.49
C PHE A 73 -6.29 12.76 10.37
N GLY A 74 -7.22 12.39 11.25
CA GLY A 74 -7.88 11.10 11.21
C GLY A 74 -8.71 10.87 9.94
N PHE A 75 -9.57 11.84 9.59
CA PHE A 75 -10.36 11.77 8.36
C PHE A 75 -9.48 11.70 7.11
N ALA A 76 -8.38 12.44 7.07
CA ALA A 76 -7.44 12.39 5.95
C ALA A 76 -6.80 11.00 5.80
N LEU A 77 -6.31 10.40 6.89
CA LEU A 77 -5.69 9.06 6.86
C LEU A 77 -6.69 7.97 6.48
N ILE A 78 -7.88 7.98 7.07
CA ILE A 78 -8.93 6.99 6.75
C ILE A 78 -9.32 7.12 5.27
N SER A 79 -9.50 8.35 4.77
CA SER A 79 -9.85 8.59 3.37
C SER A 79 -8.74 8.14 2.43
N LEU A 80 -7.46 8.42 2.74
CA LEU A 80 -6.31 8.00 1.94
C LEU A 80 -6.24 6.48 1.76
N PHE A 81 -6.39 5.72 2.84
CA PHE A 81 -6.34 4.25 2.76
C PHE A 81 -7.59 3.65 2.13
N THR A 82 -8.76 4.28 2.34
CA THR A 82 -10.02 3.85 1.72
C THR A 82 -9.99 4.05 0.21
N THR A 83 -9.61 5.24 -0.28
CA THR A 83 -9.54 5.52 -1.72
C THR A 83 -8.49 4.67 -2.41
N SER A 84 -7.34 4.43 -1.75
CA SER A 84 -6.32 3.49 -2.24
C SER A 84 -6.87 2.07 -2.38
N SER A 85 -7.61 1.57 -1.39
CA SER A 85 -8.21 0.22 -1.44
C SER A 85 -9.28 0.11 -2.51
N LEU A 86 -10.16 1.11 -2.62
CA LEU A 86 -11.22 1.16 -3.63
C LEU A 86 -10.66 1.25 -5.05
N PHE A 87 -9.60 2.03 -5.28
CA PHE A 87 -8.95 2.12 -6.59
C PHE A 87 -8.49 0.74 -7.07
N HIS A 88 -7.81 -0.02 -6.21
CA HIS A 88 -7.37 -1.36 -6.58
C HIS A 88 -8.52 -2.36 -6.69
N LEU A 89 -9.57 -2.26 -5.85
CA LEU A 89 -10.77 -3.10 -5.96
C LEU A 89 -11.49 -2.89 -7.30
N PHE A 90 -11.71 -1.63 -7.70
CA PHE A 90 -12.36 -1.31 -8.97
C PHE A 90 -11.49 -1.67 -10.17
N ALA A 91 -10.17 -1.46 -10.10
CA ALA A 91 -9.26 -1.90 -11.15
C ALA A 91 -9.37 -3.42 -11.37
N PHE A 92 -9.45 -4.21 -10.29
CA PHE A 92 -9.61 -5.66 -10.38
C PHE A 92 -10.98 -6.08 -10.92
N MET A 93 -12.06 -5.40 -10.53
CA MET A 93 -13.41 -5.72 -11.03
C MET A 93 -13.64 -5.30 -12.49
N GLY A 94 -12.97 -4.25 -12.97
CA GLY A 94 -13.11 -3.76 -14.35
C GLY A 94 -12.39 -4.59 -15.41
N GLU A 95 -11.59 -5.57 -15.00
CA GLU A 95 -10.91 -6.53 -15.88
C GLU A 95 -11.67 -7.87 -16.02
N CYS A 96 -12.84 -8.01 -15.38
CA CYS A 96 -13.80 -9.12 -15.56
C CYS A 96 -14.87 -8.78 -16.60
#